data_AF-A0A7W1ZIP6-F1
#
_entry.id   AF-A0A7W1ZIP6-F1
#
_cell.length_a   1.000
_cell.length_b   1.000
_cell.length_c   1.000
_cell.angle_alpha   90.00
_cell.angle_beta   90.00
_cell.angle_gamma   90.00
#
_symmetry.space_group_name_H-M   'P 1'
#
loop_
_entity.id
_entity.type
_entity.pdbx_description
1 polymer ?
#
loop_
_entity_poly.entity_id
_entity_poly.type
_entity_poly.pdbx_seq_one_letter_code
_entity_poly.pdbx_strand_id
1 'polypeptide(L)'
;MNSQTATIEKICSQTSEIAAFIDGELLPREEIELELHLSVCGSCAAELNEQKKLLRALDYALENDGEIKLPANFTKIVVANAESKVSGLRRPQERSKSLFVCAVLFLLALLGLGGETETVLNTFGKFAEQFLAVGGFVWNLIYDVSVGTAIVLRSLGSQFIFNSSASLAILIVFVFLSLFLLSRFISTQRS
;
A
#
# COMPACT_ATOMS: atom_id res chain seq x y z
N MET A 1 33.67 -55.36 3.57
CA MET A 1 34.13 -54.20 4.37
C MET A 1 34.47 -53.09 3.39
N ASN A 2 34.02 -51.87 3.66
CA ASN A 2 34.18 -50.62 2.88
C ASN A 2 32.90 -50.13 2.16
N SER A 3 31.94 -49.64 2.95
CA SER A 3 30.85 -48.78 2.46
C SER A 3 30.63 -47.54 3.35
N GLN A 4 31.65 -47.13 4.12
CA GLN A 4 31.51 -46.05 5.13
C GLN A 4 32.22 -44.74 4.77
N THR A 5 32.88 -44.64 3.62
CA THR A 5 33.62 -43.41 3.26
C THR A 5 32.82 -42.42 2.41
N ALA A 6 31.56 -42.71 2.06
CA ALA A 6 30.75 -41.88 1.16
C ALA A 6 29.75 -40.93 1.86
N THR A 7 29.64 -40.98 3.19
CA THR A 7 28.71 -40.11 3.97
C THR A 7 29.42 -39.09 4.85
N ILE A 8 30.75 -39.11 4.90
CA ILE A 8 31.52 -38.06 5.57
C ILE A 8 31.41 -36.76 4.76
N GLU A 9 31.13 -36.84 3.44
CA GLU A 9 31.02 -35.76 2.45
C GLU A 9 29.84 -34.77 2.55
N LYS A 10 28.99 -34.86 3.59
CA LYS A 10 28.22 -33.69 4.07
C LYS A 10 29.14 -32.81 4.94
N ILE A 11 30.30 -32.50 4.40
CA ILE A 11 31.50 -31.94 5.06
C ILE A 11 31.26 -30.47 5.32
N CYS A 12 31.14 -30.13 6.61
CA CYS A 12 31.09 -28.77 7.14
C CYS A 12 29.87 -27.98 6.65
N SER A 13 29.02 -27.60 7.60
CA SER A 13 27.90 -26.66 7.44
C SER A 13 28.20 -25.60 6.38
N GLN A 14 27.29 -25.38 5.44
CA GLN A 14 27.41 -24.29 4.48
C GLN A 14 27.71 -23.01 5.27
N THR A 15 28.74 -22.24 4.90
CA THR A 15 29.15 -21.00 5.59
C THR A 15 27.97 -20.05 5.88
N SER A 16 26.90 -20.14 5.08
CA SER A 16 25.63 -19.45 5.30
C SER A 16 24.91 -19.82 6.61
N GLU A 17 24.97 -21.07 7.05
CA GLU A 17 24.37 -21.52 8.32
C GLU A 17 25.13 -20.94 9.52
N ILE A 18 26.46 -20.85 9.45
CA ILE A 18 27.29 -20.21 10.48
C ILE A 18 26.97 -18.71 10.58
N ALA A 19 26.80 -18.04 9.43
CA ALA A 19 26.39 -16.63 9.40
C ALA A 19 24.98 -16.44 9.98
N ALA A 20 24.01 -17.26 9.55
CA ALA A 20 22.64 -17.21 10.07
C ALA A 20 22.57 -17.51 11.58
N PHE A 21 23.48 -18.33 12.11
CA PHE A 21 23.64 -18.57 13.55
C PHE A 21 24.13 -17.35 14.31
N ILE A 22 25.09 -16.62 13.75
CA ILE A 22 25.60 -15.40 14.36
C ILE A 22 24.55 -14.29 14.36
N ASP A 23 23.76 -14.19 13.29
CA ASP A 23 22.69 -13.19 13.14
C ASP A 23 21.40 -13.56 13.90
N GLY A 24 21.28 -14.80 14.40
CA GLY A 24 20.11 -15.28 15.14
C GLY A 24 18.90 -15.57 14.23
N GLU A 25 19.12 -15.84 12.95
CA GLU A 25 18.07 -16.09 11.95
C GLU A 25 17.70 -17.57 11.81
N LEU A 26 18.45 -18.48 12.44
CA LEU A 26 18.18 -19.93 12.42
C LEU A 26 16.94 -20.30 13.24
N LEU A 27 16.23 -21.33 12.78
CA LEU A 27 15.14 -21.93 13.55
C LEU A 27 15.74 -22.72 14.74
N PRO A 28 15.02 -22.86 15.88
CA PRO A 28 15.54 -23.54 17.07
C PRO A 28 16.01 -24.98 16.83
N ARG A 29 15.43 -25.66 15.84
CA ARG A 29 15.82 -27.04 15.47
C ARG A 29 17.17 -27.08 14.75
N GLU A 30 17.41 -26.12 13.87
CA GLU A 30 18.62 -26.02 13.05
C GLU A 30 19.80 -25.52 13.89
N GLU A 31 19.51 -24.66 14.86
CA GLU A 31 20.47 -24.22 15.88
C GLU A 31 21.07 -25.40 16.66
N ILE A 32 20.22 -26.30 17.18
CA ILE A 32 20.66 -27.49 17.91
C ILE A 32 21.50 -28.41 17.01
N GLU A 33 21.11 -28.59 15.75
CA GLU A 33 21.85 -29.42 14.79
C GLU A 33 23.24 -28.85 14.51
N LEU A 34 23.33 -27.52 14.34
CA LEU A 34 24.60 -26.83 14.14
C LEU A 34 25.48 -26.84 15.39
N GLU A 35 24.93 -26.64 16.59
CA GLU A 35 25.67 -26.75 17.85
C GLU A 35 26.29 -28.15 18.05
N LEU A 36 25.51 -29.19 17.74
CA LEU A 36 25.98 -30.56 17.80
C LEU A 36 27.11 -30.79 16.78
N HIS A 37 26.98 -30.25 15.56
CA HIS A 37 28.06 -30.28 14.56
C HIS A 37 29.32 -29.55 15.02
N LEU A 38 29.19 -28.34 15.57
CA LEU A 38 30.31 -27.52 16.08
C LEU A 38 31.06 -28.20 17.23
N SER A 39 30.38 -29.03 18.03
CA SER A 39 31.02 -29.79 19.12
C SER A 39 31.98 -30.89 18.62
N VAL A 40 31.79 -31.35 17.37
CA VAL A 40 32.57 -32.43 16.76
C VAL A 40 33.54 -31.91 15.70
N CYS A 41 33.18 -30.82 15.00
CA CYS A 41 33.90 -30.30 13.84
C CYS A 41 34.78 -29.09 14.21
N GLY A 42 36.09 -29.32 14.36
CA GLY A 42 37.05 -28.25 14.69
C GLY A 42 37.22 -27.17 13.63
N SER A 43 37.00 -27.47 12.34
CA SER A 43 37.09 -26.48 11.25
C SER A 43 35.93 -25.47 11.30
N CYS A 44 34.69 -25.95 11.44
CA CYS A 44 33.52 -25.06 11.58
C CYS A 44 33.58 -24.24 12.87
N ALA A 45 34.09 -24.83 13.95
CA ALA A 45 34.32 -24.09 15.20
C ALA A 45 35.39 -22.99 15.05
N ALA A 46 36.43 -23.22 14.24
CA ALA A 46 37.43 -22.21 13.92
C ALA A 46 36.81 -21.07 13.09
N GLU A 47 36.03 -21.40 12.06
CA GLU A 47 35.32 -20.43 11.20
C GLU A 47 34.35 -19.56 12.00
N LEU A 48 33.52 -20.16 12.87
CA LEU A 48 32.64 -19.42 13.79
C LEU A 48 33.43 -18.44 14.67
N ASN A 49 34.60 -18.85 15.16
CA ASN A 49 35.44 -18.00 15.98
C ASN A 49 36.10 -16.86 15.19
N GLU A 50 36.46 -17.08 13.92
CA GLU A 50 36.96 -16.02 13.04
C GLU A 50 35.89 -14.96 12.76
N GLN A 51 34.67 -15.39 12.43
CA GLN A 51 33.55 -14.46 12.21
C GLN A 51 33.20 -13.68 13.49
N LYS A 52 33.20 -14.33 14.67
CA LYS A 52 33.04 -13.64 15.96
C LYS A 52 34.17 -12.64 16.25
N LYS A 53 35.42 -12.95 15.89
CA LYS A 53 36.55 -12.02 16.04
C LYS A 53 36.39 -10.82 15.12
N LEU A 54 35.93 -11.02 13.88
CA LEU A 54 35.65 -9.94 12.94
C LEU A 54 34.57 -9.00 13.50
N LEU A 55 33.46 -9.54 14.01
CA LEU A 55 32.41 -8.72 14.63
C LEU A 55 32.92 -7.90 15.81
N ARG A 56 33.70 -8.51 16.71
CA ARG A 56 34.32 -7.77 17.83
C ARG A 56 35.27 -6.68 17.35
N ALA A 57 36.02 -6.92 16.26
CA ALA A 57 36.89 -5.92 15.69
C ALA A 57 36.11 -4.77 15.04
N LEU A 58 34.96 -5.07 14.42
CA LEU A 58 34.03 -4.09 13.87
C LEU A 58 33.40 -3.26 14.99
N ASP A 59 32.90 -3.90 16.05
CA ASP A 59 32.35 -3.22 17.23
C ASP A 59 33.39 -2.26 17.83
N TYR A 60 34.63 -2.73 18.02
CA TYR A 60 35.72 -1.89 18.51
C TYR A 60 36.06 -0.73 17.56
N ALA A 61 36.05 -0.95 16.25
CA ALA A 61 36.29 0.11 15.27
C ALA A 61 35.15 1.16 15.30
N LEU A 62 33.90 0.71 15.37
CA LEU A 62 32.71 1.56 15.41
C LEU A 62 32.59 2.34 16.73
N GLU A 63 32.96 1.75 17.86
CA GLU A 63 33.02 2.45 19.15
C GLU A 63 34.12 3.53 19.17
N ASN A 64 35.24 3.29 18.48
CA ASN A 64 36.35 4.25 18.40
C ASN A 64 36.16 5.33 17.34
N ASP A 65 35.27 5.15 16.35
CA ASP A 65 34.96 6.15 15.31
C ASP A 65 34.15 7.36 15.82
N GLY A 66 34.05 7.49 17.14
CA GLY A 66 33.46 8.64 17.81
C GLY A 66 31.96 8.42 18.00
N GLU A 67 31.52 8.60 19.23
CA GLU A 67 30.12 8.62 19.63
C GLU A 67 29.33 9.53 18.67
N ILE A 68 28.65 8.92 17.70
CA ILE A 68 27.80 9.66 16.75
C ILE A 68 26.77 10.37 17.62
N LYS A 69 26.89 11.69 17.73
CA LYS A 69 25.96 12.48 18.53
C LYS A 69 24.59 12.39 17.90
N LEU A 70 23.75 11.48 18.42
CA LEU A 70 22.37 11.38 18.00
C LEU A 70 21.68 12.72 18.31
N PRO A 71 21.00 13.33 17.33
CA PRO A 71 20.15 14.48 17.59
C PRO A 71 19.16 14.15 18.69
N ALA A 72 18.93 15.04 19.66
CA ALA A 72 18.01 14.81 20.78
C ALA A 72 16.58 14.42 20.34
N ASN A 73 16.20 14.78 19.11
CA ASN A 73 14.91 14.47 18.52
C ASN A 73 14.89 13.20 17.64
N PHE A 74 16.00 12.47 17.50
CA PHE A 74 16.09 11.31 16.60
C PHE A 74 15.05 10.25 16.94
N THR A 75 14.96 9.85 18.22
CA THR A 75 13.96 8.89 18.69
C THR A 75 12.54 9.37 18.39
N LYS A 76 12.24 10.66 18.65
CA LYS A 76 10.93 11.24 18.37
C LYS A 76 10.59 11.23 16.87
N ILE A 77 11.55 11.54 16.01
CA ILE A 77 11.38 11.59 14.56
C ILE A 77 11.23 10.18 13.97
N VAL A 78 12.01 9.22 14.46
CA VAL A 78 11.95 7.83 14.00
C VAL A 78 10.65 7.16 14.45
N VAL A 79 10.25 7.33 15.70
CA VAL A 79 8.96 6.81 16.21
C VAL A 79 7.79 7.44 15.45
N ALA A 80 7.78 8.77 15.30
CA ALA A 80 6.71 9.43 14.55
C ALA A 80 6.67 9.01 13.07
N ASN A 81 7.82 8.78 12.43
CA ASN A 81 7.86 8.25 11.06
C ASN A 81 7.45 6.78 10.99
N ALA A 82 7.87 5.94 11.94
CA ALA A 82 7.49 4.53 11.96
C ALA A 82 5.98 4.35 12.16
N GLU A 83 5.37 5.15 13.05
CA GLU A 83 3.93 5.14 13.31
C GLU A 83 3.12 5.76 12.15
N SER A 84 3.56 6.88 11.59
CA SER A 84 2.82 7.57 10.52
C SER A 84 3.02 6.94 9.14
N LYS A 85 4.19 6.31 8.91
CA LYS A 85 4.63 5.79 7.62
C LYS A 85 4.59 4.27 7.57
N VAL A 86 3.60 3.64 8.21
CA VAL A 86 3.20 2.25 7.93
C VAL A 86 2.42 2.11 6.60
N SER A 87 2.61 3.06 5.68
CA SER A 87 2.13 2.99 4.30
C SER A 87 3.02 2.03 3.49
N GLY A 88 2.84 0.73 3.74
CA GLY A 88 3.60 -0.33 3.06
C GLY A 88 3.04 -1.73 3.29
N LEU A 89 2.36 -1.94 4.41
CA LEU A 89 1.70 -3.22 4.73
C LEU A 89 0.31 -3.40 4.11
N ARG A 90 -0.19 -2.43 3.34
CA ARG A 90 -1.56 -2.48 2.81
C ARG A 90 -1.57 -2.34 1.31
N ARG A 91 -1.49 -3.47 0.61
CA ARG A 91 -1.69 -3.52 -0.85
C ARG A 91 -3.09 -3.00 -1.18
N PRO A 92 -3.32 -2.36 -2.33
CA PRO A 92 -4.66 -1.93 -2.74
C PRO A 92 -5.66 -3.11 -2.80
N GLN A 93 -5.18 -4.32 -3.08
CA GLN A 93 -5.95 -5.56 -3.03
C GLN A 93 -6.34 -6.00 -1.61
N GLU A 94 -5.68 -5.52 -0.56
CA GLU A 94 -6.05 -5.82 0.84
C GLU A 94 -7.08 -4.82 1.37
N ARG A 95 -7.15 -3.60 0.81
CA ARG A 95 -8.21 -2.65 1.13
C ARG A 95 -9.58 -3.23 0.76
N SER A 96 -9.72 -3.81 -0.42
CA SER A 96 -10.99 -4.46 -0.82
C SER A 96 -11.35 -5.64 0.09
N LYS A 97 -10.38 -6.49 0.45
CA LYS A 97 -10.60 -7.61 1.39
C LYS A 97 -11.03 -7.12 2.77
N SER A 98 -10.41 -6.06 3.29
CA SER A 98 -10.80 -5.48 4.58
C SER A 98 -12.20 -4.86 4.57
N LEU A 99 -12.58 -4.19 3.47
CA LEU A 99 -13.93 -3.65 3.31
C LEU A 99 -14.97 -4.76 3.23
N PHE A 100 -14.65 -5.87 2.56
CA PHE A 100 -15.52 -7.04 2.53
C PHE A 100 -15.72 -7.63 3.92
N VAL A 101 -14.64 -7.82 4.70
CA VAL A 101 -14.75 -8.31 6.09
C VAL A 101 -15.55 -7.33 6.96
N CYS A 102 -15.32 -6.03 6.86
CA CYS A 102 -16.10 -5.02 7.59
C CYS A 102 -17.59 -5.05 7.18
N ALA A 103 -17.90 -5.20 5.90
CA ALA A 103 -19.28 -5.29 5.42
C ALA A 103 -19.97 -6.56 5.94
N VAL A 104 -19.28 -7.70 5.94
CA VAL A 104 -19.80 -8.96 6.48
C VAL A 104 -20.03 -8.86 7.99
N LEU A 105 -19.09 -8.28 8.74
CA LEU A 105 -19.23 -8.06 10.19
C LEU A 105 -20.38 -7.10 10.51
N PHE A 106 -20.55 -6.04 9.71
CA PHE A 106 -21.65 -5.11 9.85
C PHE A 106 -23.00 -5.80 9.60
N LEU A 107 -23.08 -6.64 8.56
CA LEU A 107 -24.28 -7.40 8.23
C LEU A 107 -24.60 -8.42 9.34
N LEU A 108 -23.59 -9.12 9.86
CA LEU A 108 -23.72 -9.99 11.03
C LEU A 108 -24.17 -9.24 12.28
N ALA A 109 -23.65 -8.03 12.52
CA ALA A 109 -24.08 -7.19 13.63
C ALA A 109 -25.56 -6.79 13.48
N LEU A 110 -26.00 -6.43 12.27
CA LEU A 110 -27.40 -6.12 11.97
C LEU A 110 -28.32 -7.34 12.19
N LEU A 111 -27.88 -8.54 11.80
CA LEU A 111 -28.61 -9.78 12.04
C LEU A 111 -28.65 -10.15 13.54
N GLY A 112 -27.56 -9.91 14.27
CA GLY A 112 -27.45 -10.16 15.70
C GLY A 112 -28.26 -9.19 16.57
N LEU A 113 -28.52 -7.98 16.09
CA LEU A 113 -29.43 -7.00 16.72
C LEU A 113 -30.92 -7.34 16.54
N GLY A 114 -31.25 -8.60 16.20
CA GLY A 114 -32.56 -9.13 15.84
C GLY A 114 -33.69 -9.08 16.88
N GLY A 115 -33.65 -8.15 17.85
CA GLY A 115 -34.74 -7.90 18.79
C GLY A 115 -35.70 -6.78 18.37
N GLU A 116 -35.27 -5.85 17.51
CA GLU A 116 -36.03 -4.61 17.17
C GLU A 116 -35.94 -4.29 15.67
N THR A 117 -36.12 -5.31 14.84
CA THR A 117 -35.78 -5.29 13.41
C THR A 117 -36.63 -4.33 12.57
N GLU A 118 -37.88 -4.03 12.97
CA GLU A 118 -38.78 -3.22 12.16
C GLU A 118 -38.41 -1.72 12.15
N THR A 119 -37.96 -1.17 13.26
CA THR A 119 -37.62 0.26 13.38
C THR A 119 -36.28 0.58 12.72
N VAL A 120 -35.27 -0.28 12.88
CA VAL A 120 -33.94 -0.08 12.27
C VAL A 120 -33.99 -0.26 10.75
N LEU A 121 -34.66 -1.31 10.25
CA LEU A 121 -34.79 -1.53 8.81
C LEU A 121 -35.62 -0.44 8.12
N ASN A 122 -36.70 0.03 8.75
CA ASN A 122 -37.50 1.12 8.19
C ASN A 122 -36.72 2.45 8.16
N THR A 123 -35.90 2.72 9.18
CA THR A 123 -35.02 3.90 9.19
C THR A 123 -33.98 3.83 8.08
N PHE A 124 -33.30 2.69 7.92
CA PHE A 124 -32.33 2.48 6.84
C PHE A 124 -32.98 2.54 5.45
N GLY A 125 -34.18 1.98 5.31
CA GLY A 125 -34.98 2.03 4.10
C GLY A 125 -35.32 3.46 3.69
N LYS A 126 -35.76 4.31 4.63
CA LYS A 126 -36.02 5.73 4.38
C LYS A 126 -34.79 6.50 3.94
N PHE A 127 -33.63 6.25 4.57
CA PHE A 127 -32.38 6.85 4.13
C PHE A 127 -31.99 6.38 2.72
N ALA A 128 -32.06 5.08 2.45
CA ALA A 128 -31.75 4.53 1.13
C ALA A 128 -32.67 5.07 0.04
N GLU A 129 -33.96 5.18 0.32
CA GLU A 129 -34.96 5.77 -0.57
C GLU A 129 -34.65 7.23 -0.86
N GLN A 130 -34.26 8.02 0.15
CA GLN A 130 -33.88 9.42 -0.04
C GLN A 130 -32.59 9.56 -0.86
N PHE A 131 -31.59 8.70 -0.63
CA PHE A 131 -30.37 8.67 -1.45
C PHE A 131 -30.65 8.24 -2.90
N LEU A 132 -31.52 7.24 -3.10
CA LEU A 132 -31.93 6.80 -4.44
C LEU A 132 -32.75 7.87 -5.16
N ALA A 133 -33.62 8.58 -4.45
CA ALA A 133 -34.40 9.68 -5.02
C ALA A 133 -33.49 10.84 -5.47
N VAL A 134 -32.54 11.25 -4.62
CA VAL A 134 -31.56 12.28 -4.96
C VAL A 134 -30.64 11.81 -6.08
N GLY A 135 -30.14 10.57 -6.01
CA GLY A 135 -29.28 9.98 -7.05
C GLY A 135 -30.00 9.87 -8.39
N GLY A 136 -31.26 9.43 -8.39
CA GLY A 136 -32.11 9.37 -9.57
C GLY A 136 -32.38 10.75 -10.17
N PHE A 137 -32.62 11.77 -9.33
CA PHE A 137 -32.76 13.14 -9.79
C PHE A 137 -31.48 13.65 -10.47
N VAL A 138 -30.31 13.44 -9.84
CA VAL A 138 -29.01 13.83 -10.41
C VAL A 138 -28.76 13.09 -11.72
N TRP A 139 -29.08 11.80 -11.79
CA TRP A 139 -28.91 11.00 -13.00
C TRP A 139 -29.79 11.50 -14.16
N ASN A 140 -31.07 11.76 -13.89
CA ASN A 140 -31.97 12.32 -14.89
C ASN A 140 -31.51 13.71 -15.34
N LEU A 141 -31.05 14.56 -14.41
CA LEU A 141 -30.52 15.88 -14.76
C LEU A 141 -29.29 15.77 -15.67
N ILE A 142 -28.36 14.86 -15.38
CA ILE A 142 -27.20 14.60 -16.25
C ILE A 142 -27.66 14.10 -17.62
N TYR A 143 -28.61 13.17 -17.65
CA TYR A 143 -29.16 12.62 -18.88
C TYR A 143 -29.80 13.71 -19.75
N ASP A 144 -30.69 14.52 -19.18
CA ASP A 144 -31.37 15.61 -19.89
C ASP A 144 -30.39 16.68 -20.39
N VAL A 145 -29.41 17.06 -19.57
CA VAL A 145 -28.34 18.00 -19.97
C VAL A 145 -27.51 17.41 -21.10
N SER A 146 -27.16 16.12 -21.05
CA SER A 146 -26.35 15.47 -22.08
C SER A 146 -27.09 15.37 -23.42
N VAL A 147 -28.37 15.02 -23.40
CA VAL A 147 -29.22 14.94 -24.60
C VAL A 147 -29.43 16.34 -25.19
N GLY A 148 -29.74 17.33 -24.35
CA GLY A 148 -29.87 18.72 -24.79
C GLY A 148 -28.57 19.25 -25.41
N THR A 149 -27.43 18.98 -24.78
CA THR A 149 -26.11 19.33 -25.31
C THR A 149 -25.84 18.65 -26.65
N ALA A 150 -26.15 17.35 -26.78
CA ALA A 150 -25.96 16.61 -28.02
C ALA A 150 -26.83 17.14 -29.16
N ILE A 151 -28.08 17.53 -28.88
CA ILE A 151 -28.97 18.15 -29.88
C ILE A 151 -28.42 19.51 -30.33
N VAL A 152 -27.97 20.35 -29.40
CA VAL A 152 -27.35 21.65 -29.73
C VAL A 152 -26.08 21.44 -30.54
N LEU A 153 -25.22 20.50 -30.16
CA LEU A 153 -23.98 20.19 -30.87
C LEU A 153 -24.26 19.65 -32.28
N ARG A 154 -25.28 18.81 -32.44
CA ARG A 154 -25.73 18.28 -33.73
C ARG A 154 -26.34 19.37 -34.62
N SER A 155 -27.12 20.27 -34.04
CA SER A 155 -27.73 21.42 -34.74
C SER A 155 -26.69 22.44 -35.21
N LEU A 156 -25.72 22.75 -34.34
CA LEU A 156 -24.56 23.55 -34.71
C LEU A 156 -23.74 22.85 -35.80
N GLY A 157 -23.46 21.55 -35.63
CA GLY A 157 -22.72 20.76 -36.62
C GLY A 157 -23.40 20.71 -38.00
N SER A 158 -24.73 20.61 -38.06
CA SER A 158 -25.45 20.61 -39.34
C SER A 158 -25.45 21.98 -40.03
N GLN A 159 -25.45 23.07 -39.27
CA GLN A 159 -25.33 24.43 -39.83
C GLN A 159 -23.89 24.83 -40.16
N PHE A 160 -22.89 24.25 -39.49
CA PHE A 160 -21.48 24.54 -39.74
C PHE A 160 -20.92 23.95 -41.02
N ILE A 161 -21.57 22.96 -41.63
CA ILE A 161 -21.15 22.40 -42.91
C ILE A 161 -21.34 23.40 -44.06
N PHE A 162 -22.16 24.45 -43.90
CA PHE A 162 -22.48 25.41 -44.96
C PHE A 162 -21.68 26.73 -44.95
N ASN A 163 -20.91 27.06 -43.90
CA ASN A 163 -20.08 28.28 -43.89
C ASN A 163 -18.78 28.11 -43.08
N SER A 164 -17.66 27.91 -43.80
CA SER A 164 -16.33 27.62 -43.24
C SER A 164 -15.73 28.73 -42.36
N SER A 165 -16.21 29.97 -42.46
CA SER A 165 -15.70 31.10 -41.66
C SER A 165 -16.40 31.23 -40.30
N ALA A 166 -17.69 30.91 -40.23
CA ALA A 166 -18.48 30.97 -38.99
C ALA A 166 -18.07 29.85 -38.01
N SER A 167 -17.71 28.67 -38.52
CA SER A 167 -17.22 27.54 -37.70
C SER A 167 -15.92 27.83 -36.98
N LEU A 168 -14.96 28.44 -37.67
CA LEU A 168 -13.70 28.86 -37.07
C LEU A 168 -13.91 29.91 -35.98
N ALA A 169 -14.77 30.91 -36.21
CA ALA A 169 -15.03 31.95 -35.23
C ALA A 169 -15.61 31.40 -33.92
N ILE A 170 -16.57 30.46 -34.00
CA ILE A 170 -17.20 29.87 -32.81
C ILE A 170 -16.26 28.93 -32.06
N LEU A 171 -15.43 28.15 -32.77
CA LEU A 171 -14.43 27.29 -32.15
C LEU A 171 -13.38 28.12 -31.39
N ILE A 172 -12.95 29.24 -31.97
CA ILE A 172 -12.05 30.20 -31.31
C ILE A 172 -12.71 30.75 -30.04
N VAL A 173 -13.97 31.20 -30.09
CA VAL A 173 -14.69 31.69 -28.91
C VAL A 173 -14.80 30.62 -27.82
N PHE A 174 -15.08 29.36 -28.20
CA PHE A 174 -15.19 28.25 -27.25
C PHE A 174 -13.85 27.92 -26.58
N VAL A 175 -12.76 27.96 -27.34
CA VAL A 175 -11.39 27.79 -26.81
C VAL A 175 -11.05 28.94 -25.85
N PHE A 176 -11.36 30.19 -26.20
CA PHE A 176 -11.14 31.32 -25.30
C PHE A 176 -11.98 31.22 -24.02
N LEU A 177 -13.24 30.81 -24.12
CA LEU A 177 -14.12 30.64 -22.96
C LEU A 177 -13.61 29.53 -22.02
N SER A 178 -13.20 28.39 -22.57
CA SER A 178 -12.66 27.27 -21.78
C SER A 178 -11.33 27.63 -21.10
N LEU A 179 -10.43 28.33 -21.79
CA LEU A 179 -9.20 28.87 -21.19
C LEU A 179 -9.50 29.88 -20.08
N PHE A 180 -10.50 30.75 -20.26
CA PHE A 180 -10.91 31.71 -19.24
C PHE A 180 -11.45 31.03 -17.98
N LEU A 181 -12.30 30.01 -18.15
CA LEU A 181 -12.83 29.23 -17.03
C LEU A 181 -11.74 28.43 -16.30
N LEU A 182 -10.81 27.80 -17.03
CA LEU A 182 -9.66 27.11 -16.45
C LEU A 182 -8.76 28.07 -15.67
N SER A 183 -8.47 29.24 -16.24
CA SER A 183 -7.69 30.29 -15.55
C SER A 183 -8.36 30.71 -14.25
N ARG A 184 -9.68 30.88 -14.26
CA ARG A 184 -10.44 31.27 -13.07
C ARG A 184 -10.47 30.16 -12.01
N PHE A 185 -10.61 28.91 -12.43
CA PHE A 185 -10.60 27.76 -11.53
C PHE A 185 -9.23 27.61 -10.84
N ILE A 186 -8.14 27.70 -11.61
CA ILE A 186 -6.77 27.66 -11.08
C ILE A 186 -6.51 28.84 -10.13
N SER A 187 -7.02 30.04 -10.43
CA SER A 187 -6.88 31.20 -9.54
C SER A 187 -7.60 31.02 -8.20
N THR A 188 -8.76 30.37 -8.20
CA THR A 188 -9.55 30.11 -6.98
C THR A 188 -8.90 29.04 -6.11
N GLN A 189 -8.19 28.07 -6.69
CA GLN A 189 -7.52 27.00 -5.93
C GLN A 189 -6.20 27.43 -5.27
N ARG A 190 -5.66 28.59 -5.64
CA ARG A 190 -4.39 29.13 -5.13
C ARG A 190 -4.56 30.18 -4.02
N SER A 191 -5.80 30.54 -3.67
CA SER A 191 -6.14 31.41 -2.53
C SER A 191 -6.68 30.58 -1.37
#